data_AF-A0A960V0V3-F1
#
_entry.id   AF-A0A960V0V3-F1
#
_cell.length_a   1.000
_cell.length_b   1.000
_cell.length_c   1.000
_cell.angle_alpha   90.00
_cell.angle_beta   90.00
_cell.angle_gamma   90.00
#
_symmetry.space_group_name_H-M   'P 1'
#
loop_
_entity.id
_entity.type
_entity.pdbx_description
1 polymer ?
#
loop_
_entity_poly.entity_id
_entity_poly.type
_entity_poly.pdbx_seq_one_letter_code
_entity_poly.pdbx_strand_id
1 'polypeptide(L)' 'MLTTADYDRYGRQILLPQIGLNGQQRLQSSKVTVVGAGGLGSPALLYLAAAGVG' A
#
# COMPACT_ATOMS: atom_id res chain seq x y z
N MET A 1 -0.50 3.57 -13.70
CA MET A 1 -1.26 2.37 -14.08
C MET A 1 -0.61 1.18 -13.40
N LEU A 2 -1.40 0.22 -12.93
CA LEU A 2 -0.87 -0.98 -12.27
C LEU A 2 -0.18 -1.89 -13.30
N THR A 3 0.99 -2.39 -12.96
CA THR A 3 1.73 -3.39 -13.74
C THR A 3 1.22 -4.79 -13.44
N THR A 4 1.57 -5.79 -14.25
CA THR A 4 1.25 -7.19 -13.96
C THR A 4 1.78 -7.62 -12.58
N ALA A 5 2.98 -7.18 -12.21
CA ALA A 5 3.55 -7.46 -10.89
C ALA A 5 2.73 -6.83 -9.74
N ASP A 6 2.13 -5.66 -9.97
CA ASP A 6 1.22 -5.04 -8.99
C ASP A 6 -0.07 -5.86 -8.83
N TYR A 7 -0.59 -6.44 -9.91
CA TYR A 7 -1.76 -7.34 -9.84
C TYR A 7 -1.45 -8.63 -9.08
N ASP A 8 -0.26 -9.21 -9.29
CA ASP A 8 0.18 -10.39 -8.55
C ASP A 8 0.36 -10.09 -7.05
N ARG A 9 0.93 -8.92 -6.73
CA ARG A 9 1.22 -8.50 -5.35
C ARG A 9 -0.02 -8.04 -4.58
N TYR A 10 -0.87 -7.22 -5.20
CA TYR A 10 -2.01 -6.55 -4.56
C TYR A 10 -3.37 -7.16 -4.92
N GLY A 11 -3.42 -8.21 -5.74
CA GLY A 11 -4.67 -8.80 -6.22
C GLY A 11 -5.67 -9.13 -5.10
N ARG A 12 -5.19 -9.71 -3.99
CA ARG A 12 -6.05 -10.02 -2.83
C ARG A 12 -6.67 -8.78 -2.18
N GLN A 13 -5.95 -7.67 -2.06
CA GLN A 13 -6.48 -6.46 -1.45
C GLN A 13 -7.32 -5.64 -2.43
N ILE A 14 -7.01 -5.68 -3.74
CA ILE A 14 -7.83 -5.07 -4.80
C ILE A 14 -9.25 -5.68 -4.82
N LEU A 15 -9.40 -6.97 -4.49
CA LEU A 15 -10.71 -7.63 -4.41
C LEU A 15 -11.60 -7.09 -3.29
N LEU A 16 -11.04 -6.38 -2.29
CA LEU A 16 -11.83 -5.78 -1.22
C LEU A 16 -12.63 -4.59 -1.78
N PRO A 17 -13.97 -4.56 -1.61
CA PRO A 17 -14.82 -3.49 -2.15
C PRO A 17 -14.40 -2.07 -1.73
N GLN A 18 -13.78 -1.94 -0.55
CA GLN A 18 -13.34 -0.66 0.01
C GLN A 18 -12.05 -0.14 -0.61
N ILE A 19 -11.25 -1.02 -1.24
CA ILE A 19 -10.00 -0.64 -1.91
C ILE A 19 -10.25 -0.59 -3.41
N GLY A 20 -10.57 -1.74 -4.03
CA GLY A 20 -10.73 -1.81 -5.48
C GLY A 20 -9.48 -1.38 -6.26
N LEU A 21 -9.62 -1.27 -7.58
CA LEU A 21 -8.53 -0.77 -8.43
C LEU A 21 -8.19 0.68 -8.13
N ASN A 22 -9.22 1.52 -7.89
CA ASN A 22 -9.01 2.94 -7.65
C ASN A 22 -8.27 3.19 -6.33
N GLY A 23 -8.62 2.48 -5.26
CA GLY A 23 -7.92 2.58 -3.98
C GLY A 23 -6.46 2.16 -4.08
N GLN A 24 -6.16 1.09 -4.83
CA GLN A 24 -4.77 0.68 -5.02
C GLN A 24 -3.95 1.73 -5.78
N GLN A 25 -4.51 2.31 -6.84
CA GLN A 25 -3.86 3.40 -7.59
C GLN A 25 -3.62 4.63 -6.71
N ARG A 26 -4.54 4.93 -5.78
CA ARG A 26 -4.38 6.01 -4.81
C ARG A 26 -3.26 5.73 -3.80
N LEU A 27 -3.13 4.48 -3.31
CA LEU A 27 -2.02 4.09 -2.44
C LEU A 27 -0.67 4.25 -3.18
N GLN A 28 -0.57 3.74 -4.41
CA GLN A 28 0.63 3.83 -5.27
C GLN A 28 0.86 5.22 -5.90
N SER A 29 0.10 6.24 -5.49
CA SER A 29 0.40 7.65 -5.83
C SER A 29 0.52 8.51 -4.59
N SER A 30 0.35 7.90 -3.41
CA SER A 30 0.38 8.60 -2.14
C SER A 30 1.80 8.67 -1.59
N LYS A 31 2.10 9.75 -0.87
CA LYS A 31 3.36 9.92 -0.16
C LYS A 31 3.06 10.05 1.32
N VAL A 32 3.72 9.23 2.13
CA VAL A 32 3.57 9.23 3.59
C VAL A 32 4.94 9.43 4.23
N THR A 33 5.01 10.31 5.23
CA THR A 33 6.19 10.49 6.07
C THR A 33 5.90 9.91 7.45
N VAL A 34 6.78 9.02 7.93
CA VAL A 34 6.71 8.44 9.28
C VAL A 34 7.84 9.02 10.11
N VAL A 35 7.52 9.64 11.24
CA VAL A 35 8.52 10.22 12.15
C VAL A 35 8.84 9.21 13.25
N GLY A 36 10.06 8.67 13.20
CA GLY A 36 10.56 7.66 14.12
C GLY A 36 10.39 6.23 13.59
N ALA A 37 11.47 5.44 13.64
CA ALA A 37 11.53 4.04 13.20
C ALA A 37 11.79 3.09 14.38
N GLY A 38 11.11 3.34 15.51
CA GLY A 38 11.15 2.51 16.71
C GLY A 38 9.98 1.52 16.78
N GLY A 39 9.59 1.09 17.99
CA GLY A 39 8.56 0.07 18.18
C GLY A 39 7.18 0.36 17.57
N LEU A 40 6.84 1.63 17.34
CA LEU A 40 5.59 2.05 16.67
C LEU A 40 5.79 2.31 15.17
N GLY A 41 6.90 2.92 14.79
CA GLY A 41 7.20 3.26 13.39
C GLY A 41 7.45 2.03 12.53
N SER A 42 8.18 1.05 13.05
CA SER A 42 8.50 -0.18 12.33
C SER A 42 7.27 -0.98 11.87
N PRO A 43 6.27 -1.30 12.75
CA PRO A 43 5.06 -1.98 12.29
C PRO A 43 4.20 -1.10 11.37
N ALA A 44 4.15 0.22 11.59
CA ALA A 44 3.42 1.13 10.69
C ALA A 44 4.03 1.11 9.28
N LEU A 45 5.35 1.23 9.17
CA LEU A 45 6.08 1.17 7.90
C LEU A 45 5.90 -0.18 7.21
N LEU A 46 5.92 -1.29 7.96
CA LEU A 46 5.68 -2.62 7.42
C LEU A 46 4.34 -2.69 6.66
N TYR A 47 3.25 -2.23 7.29
CA TYR A 47 1.92 -2.28 6.67
C TYR A 47 1.73 -1.24 5.56
N LEU A 48 2.31 -0.04 5.69
CA LEU A 48 2.26 0.98 4.63
C LEU A 48 2.98 0.50 3.36
N ALA A 49 4.17 -0.07 3.52
CA ALA A 49 4.94 -0.64 2.41
C ALA A 49 4.23 -1.87 1.81
N ALA A 50 3.68 -2.75 2.65
CA ALA A 50 2.93 -3.91 2.18
C ALA A 50 1.67 -3.52 1.40
N ALA A 51 0.97 -2.48 1.83
CA ALA A 51 -0.20 -1.94 1.14
C ALA A 51 0.13 -1.28 -0.21
N GLY A 52 1.40 -0.92 -0.45
CA GLY A 52 1.84 -0.31 -1.70
C GLY A 52 1.76 1.21 -1.72
N VAL A 53 2.01 1.86 -0.58
CA VAL A 53 2.23 3.31 -0.51
C VAL A 53 3.53 3.68 -1.23
N GLY A 54 3.50 4.67 -2.12
CA GLY A 54 4.68 5.21 -2.82
C GLY A 54 4.31 6.09 -4.00
#